data_AF-A0A7J7Z7W6-F1
#
_entry.id   AF-A0A7J7Z7W6-F1
#
_cell.length_a   1.000
_cell.length_b   1.000
_cell.length_c   1.000
_cell.angle_alpha   90.00
_cell.angle_beta   90.00
_cell.angle_gamma   90.00
#
_symmetry.space_group_name_H-M   'P 1'
#
loop_
_entity.id
_entity.type
_entity.pdbx_description
1 polymer ?
#
loop_
_entity_poly.entity_id
_entity_poly.type
_entity_poly.pdbx_seq_one_letter_code
_entity_poly.pdbx_strand_id
1 'polypeptide(L)'
;MDVEGSRVWFMDLWNYSLVPYILEAVREGLQMYGKRAPWEDPSKWVLDTYPWSSASLPQEGPALLQLRPEDVGYEGCISTKEATTSKHIPQTDTEGDPLMNMLMKLQEAANYSGTQSFDSDSTSHHEDNLDSALESTL
;
A
#
# COMPACT_ATOMS: atom_id res chain seq x y z
N MET A 1 20.51 34.81 -20.22
CA MET A 1 20.35 33.41 -20.67
C MET A 1 19.78 33.47 -22.06
N ASP A 2 20.45 32.85 -23.02
CA ASP A 2 19.96 32.69 -24.39
C ASP A 2 18.97 31.52 -24.47
N VAL A 3 18.22 31.45 -25.58
CA VAL A 3 17.15 30.45 -25.76
C VAL A 3 17.70 29.03 -25.65
N GLU A 4 18.91 28.77 -26.17
CA GLU A 4 19.56 27.46 -26.10
C GLU A 4 20.04 27.16 -24.67
N GLY A 5 20.69 28.11 -24.00
CA GLY A 5 21.08 27.97 -22.60
C GLY A 5 19.91 27.74 -21.64
N SER A 6 18.76 28.39 -21.87
CA SER A 6 17.53 28.14 -21.10
C SER A 6 16.97 26.74 -21.33
N ARG A 7 17.12 26.19 -22.54
CA ARG A 7 16.70 24.83 -22.83
C ARG A 7 17.55 23.80 -22.09
N VAL A 8 18.87 23.94 -22.16
CA VAL A 8 19.80 23.05 -21.46
C VAL A 8 19.52 23.06 -19.96
N TRP A 9 19.37 24.26 -19.37
CA TRP A 9 19.01 24.41 -17.96
C TRP A 9 17.71 23.69 -17.60
N PHE A 10 16.67 23.80 -18.43
CA PHE A 10 15.41 23.12 -18.16
C PHE A 10 15.61 21.60 -18.20
N MET A 11 16.36 21.07 -19.18
CA MET A 11 16.56 19.63 -19.26
C MET A 11 17.33 19.11 -18.04
N ASP A 12 18.33 19.83 -17.56
CA ASP A 12 19.03 19.49 -16.33
C ASP A 12 18.09 19.53 -15.11
N LEU A 13 17.26 20.56 -15.01
CA LEU A 13 16.24 20.66 -13.95
C LEU A 13 15.28 19.48 -13.99
N TRP A 14 14.77 19.12 -15.17
CA TRP A 14 13.86 18.01 -15.36
C TRP A 14 14.54 16.69 -14.96
N ASN A 15 15.70 16.38 -15.55
CA ASN A 15 16.38 15.09 -15.38
C ASN A 15 16.93 14.87 -13.98
N TYR A 16 17.51 15.91 -13.35
CA TYR A 16 18.22 15.75 -12.08
C TYR A 16 17.39 16.13 -10.85
N SER A 17 16.35 16.95 -11.00
CA SER A 17 15.54 17.40 -9.85
C SER A 17 14.09 16.94 -9.95
N LEU A 18 13.44 17.16 -11.09
CA LEU A 18 11.99 16.95 -11.18
C LEU A 18 11.62 15.47 -11.34
N VAL A 19 12.30 14.74 -12.21
CA VAL A 19 12.09 13.28 -12.40
C VAL A 19 12.22 12.51 -11.08
N PRO A 20 13.33 12.61 -10.33
CA PRO A 20 13.46 11.88 -9.06
C PRO A 20 12.40 12.30 -8.04
N TYR A 21 12.03 13.58 -7.99
CA TYR A 21 10.96 14.06 -7.12
C TYR A 21 9.59 13.47 -7.50
N ILE A 22 9.21 13.50 -8.78
CA ILE A 22 7.91 13.00 -9.25
C ILE A 22 7.82 11.48 -9.02
N LEU A 23 8.86 10.72 -9.32
CA LEU A 23 8.88 9.27 -9.09
C LEU A 23 8.56 8.95 -7.62
N GLU A 24 9.18 9.67 -6.70
CA GLU A 24 8.97 9.50 -5.26
C GLU A 24 7.56 9.93 -4.83
N ALA A 25 7.09 11.10 -5.28
CA ALA A 25 5.75 11.60 -4.98
C ALA A 25 4.64 10.66 -5.48
N VAL A 26 4.83 10.07 -6.66
CA VAL A 26 3.91 9.09 -7.22
C VAL A 26 3.95 7.78 -6.43
N ARG A 27 5.13 7.30 -6.04
CA ARG A 27 5.29 6.09 -5.23
C ARG A 27 4.59 6.24 -3.87
N GLU A 28 4.76 7.37 -3.20
CA GLU A 28 4.07 7.70 -1.95
C GLU A 28 2.56 7.84 -2.17
N GLY A 29 2.13 8.54 -3.22
CA GLY A 29 0.72 8.70 -3.57
C GLY A 29 0.03 7.36 -3.85
N LEU A 30 0.71 6.45 -4.56
CA LEU A 30 0.21 5.09 -4.80
C LEU A 30 0.07 4.30 -3.50
N GLN A 31 1.03 4.42 -2.59
CA GLN A 31 0.97 3.73 -1.30
C GLN A 31 -0.18 4.24 -0.42
N MET A 32 -0.43 5.56 -0.44
CA MET A 32 -1.44 6.20 0.41
C MET A 32 -2.87 6.11 -0.16
N TYR A 33 -3.01 6.23 -1.48
CA TYR A 33 -4.32 6.40 -2.14
C TYR A 33 -4.64 5.32 -3.16
N GLY A 34 -3.70 4.44 -3.50
CA GLY A 34 -3.84 3.47 -4.58
C GLY A 34 -3.92 4.14 -5.96
N LYS A 35 -4.27 3.34 -6.98
CA LYS A 35 -4.51 3.84 -8.33
C LYS A 35 -5.87 4.56 -8.41
N ARG A 36 -5.87 5.78 -8.94
CA ARG A 36 -7.07 6.63 -9.08
C ARG A 36 -7.40 7.04 -10.52
N ALA A 37 -6.47 6.85 -11.44
CA ALA A 37 -6.56 7.25 -12.84
C ALA A 37 -5.79 6.23 -13.70
N PRO A 38 -5.85 6.29 -15.04
CA PRO A 38 -4.85 5.64 -15.89
C PRO A 38 -3.46 6.30 -15.71
N TRP A 39 -2.40 5.59 -16.10
CA TRP A 39 -1.04 6.16 -16.15
C TRP A 39 -0.92 7.15 -17.30
N GLU A 40 -0.34 8.31 -17.02
CA GLU A 40 -0.01 9.33 -18.00
C GLU A 40 1.44 9.76 -17.78
N ASP A 41 2.23 9.81 -18.86
CA ASP A 41 3.63 10.22 -18.79
C ASP A 41 3.73 11.76 -18.89
N PRO A 42 4.14 12.46 -17.80
CA PRO A 42 4.19 13.91 -17.79
C PRO A 42 5.25 14.47 -18.75
N SER A 43 6.26 13.67 -19.13
CA SER A 43 7.28 14.10 -20.11
C SER A 43 6.67 14.40 -21.48
N LYS A 44 5.59 13.69 -21.86
CA LYS A 44 4.86 13.94 -23.12
C LYS A 44 4.19 15.30 -23.12
N TRP A 45 3.46 15.62 -22.05
CA TRP A 45 2.82 16.92 -21.92
C TRP A 45 3.84 18.07 -21.94
N VAL A 46 4.98 17.86 -21.28
CA VAL A 46 6.09 18.81 -21.29
C VAL A 46 6.60 19.01 -22.72
N LEU A 47 6.90 17.94 -23.46
CA LEU A 47 7.35 18.01 -24.86
C LEU A 47 6.32 18.68 -25.79
N ASP A 48 5.03 18.46 -25.58
CA ASP A 48 3.96 19.03 -26.39
C ASP A 48 3.75 20.53 -26.10
N THR A 49 3.98 20.95 -24.86
CA THR A 49 3.77 22.34 -24.39
C THR A 49 5.06 23.17 -24.47
N TYR A 50 6.15 22.57 -24.94
CA TYR A 50 7.46 23.19 -24.96
C TYR A 50 7.50 24.45 -25.84
N PRO A 51 8.12 25.55 -25.37
CA PRO A 51 8.26 26.76 -26.16
C PRO A 51 9.36 26.65 -27.23
N TRP A 52 10.20 25.61 -27.18
CA TRP A 52 11.30 25.38 -28.12
C TRP A 52 10.86 24.48 -29.29
N SER A 53 10.97 24.95 -30.53
CA SER A 53 10.48 24.23 -31.72
C SER A 53 11.16 22.86 -31.90
N SER A 54 10.38 21.83 -32.28
CA SER A 54 10.85 20.45 -32.49
C SER A 54 11.99 20.34 -33.51
N ALA A 55 12.07 21.26 -34.48
CA ALA A 55 13.16 21.33 -35.47
C ALA A 55 14.53 21.70 -34.86
N SER A 56 14.54 22.25 -33.65
CA SER A 56 15.76 22.58 -32.90
C SER A 56 16.20 21.46 -31.96
N LEU A 57 15.46 20.35 -31.87
CA LEU A 57 15.84 19.22 -31.03
C LEU A 57 17.08 18.56 -31.65
N PRO A 58 18.27 18.64 -31.03
CA PRO A 58 19.44 17.96 -31.52
C PRO A 58 19.13 16.48 -31.38
N GLN A 59 19.24 15.72 -32.47
CA GLN A 59 19.09 14.25 -32.41
C GLN A 59 20.11 13.59 -31.46
N GLU A 60 21.14 14.32 -31.04
CA GLU A 60 22.29 13.84 -30.26
C GLU A 60 22.36 14.41 -28.82
N GLY A 61 21.37 15.21 -28.39
CA GLY A 61 21.32 15.75 -27.02
C GLY A 61 20.72 14.76 -26.02
N PRO A 62 21.01 14.88 -24.71
CA PRO A 62 20.37 14.05 -23.70
C PRO A 62 18.86 14.29 -23.74
N ALA A 63 18.07 13.24 -23.97
CA ALA A 63 16.61 13.36 -24.01
C ALA A 63 16.04 13.71 -22.62
N LEU A 64 14.87 14.34 -22.60
CA LEU A 64 14.07 14.41 -21.37
C LEU A 64 13.77 12.99 -20.92
N LEU A 65 14.11 12.67 -19.67
CA LEU A 65 13.79 11.37 -19.09
C LEU A 65 12.27 11.19 -19.05
N GLN A 66 11.82 10.05 -19.56
CA GLN A 66 10.42 9.64 -19.51
C GLN A 66 10.14 8.94 -18.18
N LEU A 67 8.95 9.15 -17.64
CA LEU A 67 8.53 8.46 -16.43
C LEU A 67 7.67 7.27 -16.84
N ARG A 68 8.16 6.07 -16.53
CA ARG A 68 7.46 4.85 -16.90
C ARG A 68 6.64 4.34 -15.71
N PRO A 69 5.50 3.68 -15.96
CA PRO A 69 4.70 3.13 -14.88
C PRO A 69 5.48 2.10 -14.04
N GLU A 70 6.44 1.39 -14.63
CA GLU A 70 7.27 0.41 -13.91
C GLU A 70 8.19 1.05 -12.86
N ASP A 71 8.67 2.27 -13.11
CA ASP A 71 9.64 2.96 -12.23
C ASP A 71 9.05 3.32 -10.86
N VAL A 72 7.72 3.42 -10.78
CA VAL A 72 6.97 3.71 -9.55
C VAL A 72 6.15 2.50 -9.06
N GLY A 73 6.29 1.35 -9.72
CA GLY A 73 5.48 0.15 -9.42
C GLY A 73 3.99 0.32 -9.78
N TYR A 74 3.66 1.22 -10.71
CA TYR A 74 2.29 1.46 -11.14
C TYR A 74 1.69 0.17 -11.70
N GLU A 75 2.37 -0.61 -12.55
CA GLU A 75 1.81 -1.85 -13.13
C GLU A 75 1.42 -2.93 -12.09
N GLY A 76 1.94 -2.88 -10.86
CA GLY A 76 1.75 -3.92 -9.84
C GLY A 76 0.34 -4.06 -9.23
N CYS A 77 -0.58 -3.10 -9.46
CA CYS A 77 -1.92 -3.14 -8.84
C CYS A 77 -3.02 -3.77 -9.74
N ILE A 78 -2.65 -4.72 -10.59
CA ILE A 78 -3.59 -5.66 -11.22
C ILE A 78 -3.29 -7.08 -10.74
N SER A 79 -3.18 -7.27 -9.42
CA SER A 79 -3.17 -8.62 -8.83
C SER A 79 -4.18 -8.70 -7.68
N THR A 80 -5.39 -8.28 -7.99
CA THR A 80 -6.61 -8.61 -7.23
C THR A 80 -7.75 -8.93 -8.19
N LYS A 81 -7.49 -9.73 -9.23
CA LYS A 81 -8.52 -10.49 -9.95
C LYS A 81 -7.92 -11.47 -10.98
N GLU A 82 -7.88 -12.73 -10.54
CA GLU A 82 -8.27 -13.95 -11.27
C GLU A 82 -7.51 -14.37 -12.55
N ALA A 83 -6.82 -15.53 -12.47
CA ALA A 83 -7.08 -16.73 -13.28
C ALA A 83 -5.86 -17.68 -13.16
N THR A 84 -5.91 -18.74 -12.36
CA THR A 84 -6.36 -20.08 -12.81
C THR A 84 -5.92 -20.45 -14.23
N THR A 85 -4.67 -20.90 -14.39
CA THR A 85 -4.35 -22.11 -15.18
C THR A 85 -2.85 -22.33 -15.25
N SER A 86 -2.29 -23.07 -14.31
CA SER A 86 -1.31 -24.09 -14.71
C SER A 86 -1.33 -25.24 -13.71
N LYS A 87 -1.23 -26.43 -14.27
CA LYS A 87 -1.74 -27.68 -13.73
C LYS A 87 -0.83 -28.25 -12.64
N HIS A 88 -1.46 -29.02 -11.76
CA HIS A 88 -0.91 -30.17 -11.02
C HIS A 88 -0.36 -29.88 -9.61
N ILE A 89 -1.18 -30.18 -8.59
CA ILE A 89 -0.96 -31.09 -7.44
C ILE A 89 -2.02 -30.76 -6.35
N PRO A 90 -2.80 -31.72 -5.82
CA PRO A 90 -3.61 -31.50 -4.63
C PRO A 90 -2.73 -31.67 -3.40
N GLN A 91 -2.17 -30.57 -2.88
CA GLN A 91 -1.60 -30.56 -1.54
C GLN A 91 -2.41 -29.62 -0.67
N THR A 92 -3.21 -30.25 0.20
CA THR A 92 -3.85 -29.67 1.37
C THR A 92 -2.78 -29.32 2.40
N ASP A 93 -2.04 -28.23 2.17
CA ASP A 93 -1.22 -27.62 3.21
C ASP A 93 -1.77 -26.20 3.43
N THR A 94 -2.74 -26.13 4.34
CA THR A 94 -3.47 -24.92 4.75
C THR A 94 -2.56 -23.87 5.44
N GLU A 95 -1.26 -24.13 5.53
CA GLU A 95 -0.25 -23.31 6.21
C GLU A 95 0.29 -22.15 5.34
N GLY A 96 0.10 -22.19 4.00
CA GLY A 96 0.79 -21.31 3.06
C GLY A 96 0.08 -20.02 2.64
N ASP A 97 -1.24 -19.91 2.84
CA ASP A 97 -2.00 -18.72 2.43
C ASP A 97 -2.18 -17.74 3.61
N PRO A 98 -1.57 -16.54 3.57
CA PRO A 98 -1.69 -15.55 4.64
C PRO A 98 -3.15 -15.07 4.84
N LEU A 99 -3.96 -15.04 3.77
CA LEU A 99 -5.36 -14.65 3.84
C LEU A 99 -6.20 -15.75 4.49
N MET A 100 -6.02 -17.00 4.09
CA MET A 100 -6.67 -18.16 4.71
C MET A 100 -6.34 -18.26 6.20
N ASN A 101 -5.08 -18.01 6.58
CA ASN A 101 -4.65 -17.98 7.98
C ASN A 101 -5.35 -16.87 8.77
N MET A 102 -5.48 -15.66 8.22
CA MET A 102 -6.24 -14.59 8.89
C MET A 102 -7.73 -14.91 8.99
N LEU A 103 -8.33 -15.47 7.93
CA LEU A 103 -9.73 -15.90 7.91
C LEU A 103 -10.00 -16.98 8.94
N MET A 104 -9.13 -18.00 9.02
CA MET A 104 -9.23 -19.05 10.04
C MET A 104 -9.07 -18.48 11.44
N LYS A 105 -8.08 -17.61 11.68
CA LYS A 105 -7.88 -16.95 12.98
C LYS A 105 -9.05 -16.06 13.39
N LEU A 106 -9.65 -15.33 12.44
CA LEU A 106 -10.85 -14.52 12.66
C LEU A 106 -12.06 -15.39 12.96
N GLN A 107 -12.23 -16.48 12.20
CA GLN A 107 -13.26 -17.47 12.45
C GLN A 107 -13.11 -18.09 13.84
N GLU A 108 -11.89 -18.44 14.25
CA GLU A 108 -11.59 -18.98 15.58
C GLU A 108 -11.92 -17.96 16.68
N ALA A 109 -11.48 -16.71 16.55
CA ALA A 109 -11.78 -15.65 17.50
C ALA A 109 -13.29 -15.34 17.60
N ALA A 110 -14.04 -15.46 16.50
CA ALA A 110 -15.47 -15.21 16.47
C ALA A 110 -16.31 -16.41 16.97
N ASN A 111 -15.77 -17.63 16.95
CA ASN A 111 -16.46 -18.84 17.41
C ASN A 111 -16.33 -19.12 18.91
N TYR A 112 -15.76 -18.18 19.69
CA TYR A 112 -15.72 -18.28 21.16
C TYR A 112 -17.10 -18.16 21.85
N SER A 113 -18.18 -17.96 21.09
CA SER A 113 -19.56 -18.01 21.59
C SER A 113 -20.13 -19.43 21.48
N GLY A 114 -19.72 -20.33 22.38
CA GLY A 114 -20.24 -21.70 22.33
C GLY A 114 -19.73 -22.71 23.36
N THR A 115 -19.56 -22.32 24.63
CA THR A 115 -19.91 -23.10 25.85
C THR A 115 -19.27 -22.44 27.07
N GLN A 116 -19.95 -21.44 27.64
CA GLN A 116 -20.01 -21.36 29.11
C GLN A 116 -20.83 -22.56 29.58
N SER A 117 -20.21 -23.68 29.94
CA SER A 117 -20.80 -24.61 30.91
C SER A 117 -20.31 -24.18 32.29
N PHE A 118 -20.85 -23.07 32.76
CA PHE A 118 -20.75 -22.63 34.16
C PHE A 118 -22.15 -22.84 34.73
N ASP A 119 -22.46 -24.05 35.17
CA ASP A 119 -23.59 -24.23 36.06
C ASP A 119 -23.45 -25.47 36.94
N SER A 120 -23.83 -25.27 38.19
CA SER A 120 -23.97 -26.25 39.29
C SER A 120 -22.71 -26.70 40.00
N ASP A 121 -22.24 -25.86 40.94
CA ASP A 121 -21.77 -26.36 42.23
C ASP A 121 -22.63 -25.72 43.34
N SER A 122 -23.61 -26.47 43.83
CA SER A 122 -24.45 -26.08 44.98
C SER A 122 -23.68 -26.39 46.25
N THR A 123 -22.98 -25.42 46.82
CA THR A 123 -22.39 -25.56 48.15
C THR A 123 -23.39 -25.08 49.20
N SER A 124 -23.87 -26.02 50.01
CA SER A 124 -24.77 -25.81 51.13
C SER A 124 -24.07 -25.14 52.31
N HIS A 125 -24.77 -24.19 52.95
CA HIS A 125 -24.76 -23.83 54.38
C HIS A 125 -23.44 -23.99 55.18
N HIS A 126 -22.90 -22.89 55.69
CA HIS A 126 -22.79 -22.71 57.15
C HIS A 126 -22.64 -21.22 57.52
N GLU A 127 -23.41 -20.86 58.53
CA GLU A 127 -23.55 -19.56 59.18
C GLU A 127 -22.29 -19.16 60.00
N ASP A 128 -22.31 -17.89 60.46
CA ASP A 128 -21.54 -17.31 61.57
C ASP A 128 -20.03 -17.06 61.37
N ASN A 129 -19.65 -15.79 61.24
CA ASN A 129 -19.18 -15.05 62.42
C ASN A 129 -19.10 -13.54 62.17
N LEU A 130 -19.38 -12.81 63.24
CA LEU A 130 -19.58 -11.38 63.34
C LEU A 130 -18.26 -10.60 63.37
N ASP A 131 -18.43 -9.28 63.23
CA ASP A 131 -17.59 -8.23 63.80
C ASP A 131 -16.16 -8.07 63.27
N SER A 132 -15.96 -7.03 62.47
CA SER A 132 -15.11 -5.88 62.84
C SER A 132 -15.06 -4.94 61.64
N ALA A 133 -15.86 -3.88 61.66
CA ALA A 133 -15.50 -2.61 62.27
C ALA A 133 -14.67 -1.72 61.32
N LEU A 134 -15.39 -0.76 60.73
CA LEU A 134 -15.08 0.68 60.61
C LEU A 134 -13.67 1.11 60.18
N GLU A 135 -13.65 2.11 59.30
CA GLU A 135 -12.52 3.01 58.98
C GLU A 135 -11.35 2.36 58.20
N SER A 136 -10.76 2.98 57.18
CA SER A 136 -10.47 4.40 57.04
C SER A 136 -10.25 4.73 55.57
N THR A 137 -10.86 5.84 55.13
CA THR A 137 -10.46 6.57 53.94
C THR A 137 -9.33 7.52 54.35
N LEU A 138 -8.19 7.44 53.66
CA LEU A 138 -7.35 8.59 53.27
C LEU A 138 -6.27 8.13 52.30
#